data_AF-A0A1Y3BCM5-F1
#
_entry.id   AF-A0A1Y3BCM5-F1
#
_cell.length_a   1.000
_cell.length_b   1.000
_cell.length_c   1.000
_cell.angle_alpha   90.00
_cell.angle_beta   90.00
_cell.angle_gamma   90.00
#
_symmetry.space_group_name_H-M   'P 1'
#
loop_
_entity.id
_entity.type
_entity.pdbx_description
1 polymer ?
#
loop_
_entity_poly.entity_id
_entity_poly.type
_entity_poly.pdbx_seq_one_letter_code
_entity_poly.pdbx_strand_id
1 'polypeptide(L)'
;MPCFIIDFLGPNLPSFIARLQALSNQIDIEQSLYKLNARCDNPVFDISIEFDQILQDGNNKSLQDSIADNVHIMIRKVILTPTRLQYCRQMPMLRSRFSNMANLEYAIRFTILEDNNGMLCSVSEETAKFLKQTFTEKLLKGFLISDRNYQFLGASPSQMRENGINFYAEDDEKRTAETIMKNAGDLRSYSRSPSKFMARLGLLFSQAIIYHDISDVKQGKIDDIETEDKKYCFTDGCGIISENISIEIGNKLPNLNGYIPSAFQFRNGGLKGVLVSYPIEENNVLFRASQDKYRANDPNLGILNYSYPRPVYLCRPLINILYQQGVGEPLYKYFNRDTEIIMKSMLTNKAALKLLKNYQHLTIPFDNLLYAGFSLIDEPFLRNILQHVMMFRLKELQTKARMKISETNGRSAFGVIDETRSLNSGEMFFQYSVLNNDGVPTGETKILEGEIMVTKFPCTSIGDVRKFKAVNVKLLKHIKDCLVFPAKGNRPHTNEMAGSDLDGDEYAIFWDSELIFPGDNHKPLDFENHQPPSASYNIITSDLIKFYLEFLTELNIGRVANCHLMFADFHPKGLQSKECIELAKEYSKSLDFQKNGINAKLEQ
;
A
#
# COMPACT_ATOMS: atom_id res chain seq x y z
N MET A 1 -16.49 12.31 -22.10
CA MET A 1 -17.56 13.27 -21.77
C MET A 1 -18.89 12.60 -22.00
N PRO A 2 -19.56 12.03 -21.00
CA PRO A 2 -20.76 11.23 -21.29
C PRO A 2 -22.00 12.13 -21.24
N CYS A 3 -22.68 12.25 -22.38
CA CYS A 3 -24.06 12.71 -22.67
C CYS A 3 -24.68 13.95 -21.98
N PHE A 4 -24.40 14.25 -20.72
CA PHE A 4 -25.01 15.38 -20.01
C PHE A 4 -24.67 16.74 -20.61
N ILE A 5 -23.46 16.92 -21.16
CA ILE A 5 -23.09 18.18 -21.81
C ILE A 5 -23.90 18.43 -23.09
N ILE A 6 -24.23 17.39 -23.86
CA ILE A 6 -24.96 17.55 -25.12
C ILE A 6 -26.44 17.86 -24.86
N ASP A 7 -27.05 17.16 -23.90
CA ASP A 7 -28.45 17.39 -23.52
C ASP A 7 -28.65 18.74 -22.79
N PHE A 8 -27.66 19.20 -22.02
CA PHE A 8 -27.72 20.47 -21.29
C PHE A 8 -27.32 21.68 -22.15
N LEU A 9 -26.40 21.51 -23.11
CA LEU A 9 -26.03 22.58 -24.03
C LEU A 9 -27.16 22.91 -25.00
N GLY A 10 -27.97 21.94 -25.42
CA GLY A 10 -29.09 22.15 -26.35
C GLY A 10 -28.71 23.11 -27.51
N PRO A 11 -29.31 24.32 -27.60
CA PRO A 11 -29.01 25.31 -28.65
C PRO A 11 -27.63 25.98 -28.52
N ASN A 12 -26.95 25.90 -27.38
CA ASN A 12 -25.66 26.54 -27.11
C ASN A 12 -24.44 25.68 -27.52
N LEU A 13 -24.65 24.42 -27.92
CA LEU A 13 -23.58 23.51 -28.33
C LEU A 13 -22.70 24.07 -29.47
N PRO A 14 -23.25 24.67 -30.54
CA PRO A 14 -22.44 25.26 -31.61
C PRO A 14 -21.56 26.41 -31.12
N SER A 15 -22.08 27.26 -30.23
CA SER A 15 -21.33 28.38 -29.63
C SER A 15 -20.20 27.88 -28.74
N PHE A 16 -20.45 26.83 -27.96
CA PHE A 16 -19.43 26.19 -27.12
C PHE A 16 -18.31 25.56 -27.96
N ILE A 17 -18.66 24.83 -29.04
CA ILE A 17 -17.68 24.24 -29.97
C ILE A 17 -16.85 25.33 -30.66
N ALA A 18 -17.49 26.41 -31.15
CA ALA A 18 -16.79 27.53 -31.78
C ALA A 18 -15.80 28.20 -30.82
N ARG A 19 -16.16 28.35 -29.53
CA ARG A 19 -15.27 28.87 -28.49
C ARG A 19 -14.12 27.93 -28.17
N LEU A 20 -14.35 26.61 -28.12
CA LEU A 20 -13.27 25.62 -28.00
C LEU A 20 -12.30 25.68 -29.19
N GLN A 21 -12.82 25.88 -30.41
CA GLN A 21 -12.00 26.02 -31.61
C GLN A 21 -11.19 27.33 -31.64
N ALA A 22 -11.62 28.35 -30.90
CA ALA A 22 -10.89 29.61 -30.77
C ALA A 22 -9.68 29.53 -29.82
N LEU A 23 -9.57 28.46 -29.03
CA LEU A 23 -8.39 28.22 -28.19
C LEU A 23 -7.18 27.86 -29.06
N SER A 24 -6.06 28.52 -28.79
CA SER A 24 -4.86 28.52 -29.64
C SER A 24 -4.10 27.19 -29.67
N ASN A 25 -4.20 26.36 -28.61
CA ASN A 25 -3.51 25.08 -28.57
C ASN A 25 -4.34 24.00 -27.85
N GLN A 26 -3.98 22.73 -28.11
CA GLN A 26 -4.69 21.55 -27.60
C GLN A 26 -4.59 21.40 -26.08
N ILE A 27 -3.50 21.87 -25.47
CA ILE A 27 -3.27 21.83 -24.03
C ILE A 27 -4.28 22.76 -23.33
N ASP A 28 -4.51 23.94 -23.89
CA ASP A 28 -5.45 24.92 -23.35
C ASP A 28 -6.89 24.41 -23.40
N ILE A 29 -7.24 23.73 -24.50
CA ILE A 29 -8.52 23.03 -24.64
C ILE A 29 -8.66 21.97 -23.55
N GLU A 30 -7.67 21.08 -23.43
CA GLU A 30 -7.70 19.98 -22.46
C GLU A 30 -7.80 20.49 -21.01
N GLN A 31 -6.99 21.47 -20.62
CA GLN A 31 -7.03 22.07 -19.27
C GLN A 31 -8.37 22.76 -18.99
N SER A 32 -8.91 23.49 -19.97
CA SER A 32 -10.20 24.17 -19.82
C SER A 32 -11.33 23.15 -19.66
N LEU A 33 -11.32 22.06 -20.42
CA LEU A 33 -12.29 20.98 -20.29
C LEU A 33 -12.19 20.25 -18.93
N TYR A 34 -10.98 20.07 -18.39
CA TYR A 34 -10.81 19.50 -17.06
C TYR A 34 -11.30 20.43 -15.95
N LYS A 35 -10.98 21.72 -16.02
CA LYS A 35 -11.50 22.72 -15.08
C LYS A 35 -13.03 22.77 -15.14
N LEU A 36 -13.59 22.77 -16.34
CA LEU A 36 -15.04 22.77 -16.56
C LEU A 36 -15.69 21.53 -15.94
N ASN A 37 -15.13 20.34 -16.20
CA ASN A 37 -15.61 19.09 -15.60
C ASN A 37 -15.56 19.12 -14.06
N ALA A 38 -14.53 19.72 -13.46
CA ALA A 38 -14.46 19.86 -12.01
C ALA A 38 -15.51 20.82 -11.43
N ARG A 39 -15.92 21.85 -12.19
CA ARG A 39 -16.99 22.77 -11.80
C ARG A 39 -18.40 22.17 -12.02
N CYS A 40 -18.54 21.18 -12.91
CA CYS A 40 -19.81 20.47 -13.16
C CYS A 40 -20.37 19.71 -11.95
N ASP A 41 -19.56 19.43 -10.91
CA ASP A 41 -20.03 18.75 -9.70
C ASP A 41 -20.92 19.66 -8.81
N ASN A 42 -21.11 20.93 -9.19
CA ASN A 42 -22.03 21.86 -8.53
C ASN A 42 -23.49 21.65 -9.02
N PRO A 43 -24.48 21.51 -8.11
CA PRO A 43 -25.89 21.37 -8.48
C PRO A 43 -26.47 22.57 -9.26
N VAL A 44 -25.81 23.74 -9.23
CA VAL A 44 -26.14 24.90 -10.07
C VAL A 44 -24.96 25.16 -10.99
N PHE A 45 -25.09 24.76 -12.25
CA PHE A 45 -24.02 24.82 -13.24
C PHE A 45 -24.54 25.34 -14.58
N ASP A 46 -24.02 26.49 -15.04
CA ASP A 46 -24.18 26.95 -16.42
C ASP A 46 -22.84 26.78 -17.14
N ILE A 47 -22.81 25.80 -18.05
CA ILE A 47 -21.59 25.43 -18.76
C ILE A 47 -20.98 26.56 -19.58
N SER A 48 -21.80 27.48 -20.11
CA SER A 48 -21.28 28.58 -20.93
C SER A 48 -20.62 29.64 -20.05
N ILE A 49 -21.29 30.02 -18.96
CA ILE A 49 -20.76 31.01 -18.01
C ILE A 49 -19.49 30.49 -17.34
N GLU A 50 -19.49 29.24 -16.89
CA GLU A 50 -18.33 28.63 -16.23
C GLU A 50 -17.16 28.48 -17.21
N PHE A 51 -17.41 28.14 -18.47
CA PHE A 51 -16.38 28.10 -19.49
C PHE A 51 -15.81 29.49 -19.79
N ASP A 52 -16.65 30.52 -19.90
CA ASP A 52 -16.20 31.90 -20.11
C ASP A 52 -15.35 32.40 -18.94
N GLN A 53 -15.72 32.06 -17.70
CA GLN A 53 -14.91 32.36 -16.52
C GLN A 53 -13.55 31.64 -16.57
N ILE A 54 -13.51 30.36 -16.96
CA ILE A 54 -12.25 29.61 -17.09
C ILE A 54 -11.33 30.26 -18.14
N LEU A 55 -11.90 30.74 -19.25
CA LEU A 55 -11.15 31.46 -20.28
C LEU A 55 -10.64 32.82 -19.78
N GLN A 56 -11.43 33.55 -18.97
CA GLN A 56 -11.07 34.85 -18.40
C GLN A 56 -10.03 34.76 -17.27
N ASP A 57 -10.13 33.74 -16.41
CA ASP A 57 -9.20 33.48 -15.30
C ASP A 57 -7.79 33.09 -15.79
N GLY A 58 -7.69 32.66 -17.07
CA GLY A 58 -6.47 32.19 -17.70
C GLY A 58 -6.04 30.80 -17.23
N ASN A 59 -5.15 30.15 -18.00
CA ASN A 59 -4.52 28.87 -17.63
C ASN A 59 -3.33 29.05 -16.68
N ASN A 60 -3.51 29.88 -15.65
CA ASN A 60 -2.47 30.10 -14.66
C ASN A 60 -2.41 28.90 -13.70
N LYS A 61 -1.44 28.01 -13.97
CA LYS A 61 -1.09 26.75 -13.28
C LYS A 61 -1.83 25.52 -13.80
N SER A 62 -1.14 24.78 -14.65
CA SER A 62 -1.48 23.38 -14.95
C SER A 62 -1.09 22.50 -13.75
N LEU A 63 -1.72 21.33 -13.60
CA LEU A 63 -1.25 20.33 -12.64
C LEU A 63 0.18 19.85 -12.97
N GLN A 64 0.58 19.93 -14.24
CA GLN A 64 1.95 19.62 -14.68
C GLN A 64 2.97 20.56 -14.03
N ASP A 65 2.64 21.85 -13.88
CA ASP A 65 3.54 22.84 -13.24
C ASP A 65 3.76 22.61 -11.73
N SER A 66 2.95 21.75 -11.09
CA SER A 66 2.99 21.48 -9.65
C SER A 66 3.66 20.14 -9.29
N ILE A 67 4.01 19.34 -10.28
CA ILE A 67 4.60 18.02 -10.09
C ILE A 67 6.11 18.16 -10.17
N ALA A 68 6.84 17.64 -9.17
CA ALA A 68 8.28 17.53 -9.27
C ALA A 68 8.61 16.53 -10.41
N ASP A 69 8.95 17.06 -11.58
CA ASP A 69 9.19 16.34 -12.85
C ASP A 69 10.16 15.14 -12.73
N ASN A 70 11.02 15.16 -11.70
CA ASN A 70 12.01 14.12 -11.47
C ASN A 70 11.49 12.86 -10.76
N VAL A 71 10.33 12.92 -10.09
CA VAL A 71 9.84 11.81 -9.23
C VAL A 71 8.57 11.16 -9.77
N HIS A 72 7.66 11.95 -10.33
CA HIS A 72 6.37 11.46 -10.80
C HIS A 72 6.28 11.46 -12.33
N ILE A 73 5.38 10.64 -12.84
CA ILE A 73 5.02 10.53 -14.25
C ILE A 73 3.50 10.66 -14.38
N MET A 74 3.04 11.15 -15.51
CA MET A 74 1.62 11.22 -15.83
C MET A 74 1.20 9.98 -16.61
N ILE A 75 0.14 9.30 -16.16
CA ILE A 75 -0.44 8.15 -16.86
C ILE A 75 -1.92 8.42 -17.16
N ARG A 76 -2.35 8.12 -18.38
CA ARG A 76 -3.77 8.23 -18.79
C ARG A 76 -4.63 7.23 -18.00
N LYS A 77 -5.83 7.66 -17.60
CA LYS A 77 -6.77 6.86 -16.81
C LYS A 77 -8.11 6.72 -17.52
N VAL A 78 -8.67 5.52 -17.49
CA VAL A 78 -10.05 5.24 -17.93
C VAL A 78 -10.79 4.45 -16.86
N ILE A 79 -12.06 4.78 -16.62
CA ILE A 79 -12.97 3.95 -15.83
C ILE A 79 -13.82 3.14 -16.81
N LEU A 80 -13.81 1.83 -16.63
CA LEU A 80 -14.63 0.89 -17.39
C LEU A 80 -15.72 0.32 -16.49
N THR A 81 -16.96 0.46 -16.91
CA THR A 81 -18.12 -0.17 -16.24
C THR A 81 -18.88 -1.05 -17.23
N PRO A 82 -19.90 -1.81 -16.80
CA PRO A 82 -20.68 -2.63 -17.72
C PRO A 82 -21.26 -1.83 -18.88
N THR A 83 -21.80 -0.64 -18.60
CA THR A 83 -22.52 0.18 -19.59
C THR A 83 -21.73 1.36 -20.15
N ARG A 84 -20.64 1.81 -19.51
CA ARG A 84 -19.89 2.98 -19.97
C ARG A 84 -18.36 2.82 -19.96
N LEU A 85 -17.73 3.66 -20.79
CA LEU A 85 -16.30 3.92 -20.80
C LEU A 85 -16.08 5.42 -20.52
N GLN A 86 -15.44 5.73 -19.40
CA GLN A 86 -15.25 7.11 -18.94
C GLN A 86 -13.76 7.48 -18.94
N TYR A 87 -13.40 8.40 -19.83
CA TYR A 87 -12.05 8.98 -19.88
C TYR A 87 -11.86 9.96 -18.72
N CYS A 88 -10.76 9.81 -17.99
CA CYS A 88 -10.42 10.65 -16.85
C CYS A 88 -9.21 11.54 -17.16
N ARG A 89 -8.96 12.51 -16.29
CA ARG A 89 -7.69 13.23 -16.27
C ARG A 89 -6.53 12.28 -16.06
N GLN A 90 -5.39 12.58 -16.68
CA GLN A 90 -4.15 11.89 -16.36
C GLN A 90 -3.87 11.95 -14.85
N MET A 91 -3.38 10.84 -14.29
CA MET A 91 -3.03 10.77 -12.87
C MET A 91 -1.51 10.81 -12.70
N PRO A 92 -0.99 11.51 -11.67
CA PRO A 92 0.39 11.36 -11.28
C PRO A 92 0.60 9.98 -10.65
N MET A 93 1.69 9.31 -11.03
CA MET A 93 2.17 8.07 -10.43
C MET A 93 3.67 8.17 -10.22
N LEU A 94 4.23 7.42 -9.26
CA LEU A 94 5.68 7.28 -9.18
C LEU A 94 6.19 6.47 -10.37
N ARG A 95 7.48 6.63 -10.68
CA ARG A 95 8.14 5.82 -11.71
C ARG A 95 8.16 4.34 -11.32
N SER A 96 8.06 3.48 -12.32
CA SER A 96 8.21 2.03 -12.21
C SER A 96 9.15 1.52 -13.30
N ARG A 97 9.54 0.26 -13.27
CA ARG A 97 10.38 -0.32 -14.34
C ARG A 97 9.65 -0.29 -15.69
N PHE A 98 8.33 -0.46 -15.69
CA PHE A 98 7.47 -0.24 -16.86
C PHE A 98 7.72 1.13 -17.50
N SER A 99 7.83 2.17 -16.67
CA SER A 99 8.01 3.56 -17.10
C SER A 99 9.31 3.82 -17.84
N ASN A 100 10.34 3.04 -17.52
CA ASN A 100 11.66 3.15 -18.15
C ASN A 100 11.76 2.31 -19.45
N MET A 101 10.83 1.38 -19.66
CA MET A 101 10.85 0.44 -20.80
C MET A 101 9.83 0.77 -21.88
N ALA A 102 8.83 1.59 -21.57
CA ALA A 102 7.68 1.84 -22.42
C ALA A 102 7.51 3.34 -22.71
N ASN A 103 6.97 3.66 -23.88
CA ASN A 103 6.51 5.01 -24.19
C ASN A 103 5.19 5.25 -23.46
N LEU A 104 5.22 6.04 -22.37
CA LEU A 104 4.05 6.28 -21.52
C LEU A 104 2.88 6.96 -22.25
N GLU A 105 3.15 7.64 -23.37
CA GLU A 105 2.11 8.15 -24.26
C GLU A 105 1.25 7.04 -24.88
N TYR A 106 1.70 5.79 -24.89
CA TYR A 106 0.94 4.65 -25.40
C TYR A 106 0.44 3.75 -24.27
N ALA A 107 0.64 4.16 -23.02
CA ALA A 107 0.15 3.47 -21.83
C ALA A 107 -1.14 4.08 -21.31
N ILE A 108 -2.06 3.22 -20.85
CA ILE A 108 -3.30 3.65 -20.22
C ILE A 108 -3.69 2.70 -19.09
N ARG A 109 -4.09 3.26 -17.95
CA ARG A 109 -4.56 2.49 -16.80
C ARG A 109 -6.09 2.51 -16.76
N PHE A 110 -6.67 1.33 -16.74
CA PHE A 110 -8.10 1.10 -16.56
C PHE A 110 -8.41 0.83 -15.10
N THR A 111 -9.55 1.29 -14.62
CA THR A 111 -10.17 0.89 -13.35
C THR A 111 -11.55 0.31 -13.65
N ILE A 112 -11.79 -0.94 -13.28
CA ILE A 112 -13.08 -1.61 -13.54
C ILE A 112 -14.01 -1.44 -12.34
N LEU A 113 -15.16 -0.81 -12.56
CA LEU A 113 -16.14 -0.47 -11.53
C LEU A 113 -17.56 -0.89 -11.94
N GLU A 114 -18.47 -0.84 -10.98
CA GLU A 114 -19.91 -0.82 -11.21
C GLU A 114 -20.37 0.54 -11.80
N ASP A 115 -21.59 0.60 -12.34
CA ASP A 115 -22.14 1.83 -12.92
C ASP A 115 -22.40 2.94 -11.90
N ASN A 116 -22.50 2.60 -10.61
CA ASN A 116 -22.56 3.54 -9.48
C ASN A 116 -21.15 3.93 -8.96
N ASN A 117 -20.08 3.59 -9.69
CA ASN A 117 -18.67 3.73 -9.29
C ASN A 117 -18.26 2.86 -8.08
N GLY A 118 -19.07 1.86 -7.72
CA GLY A 118 -18.74 0.85 -6.72
C GLY A 118 -17.62 -0.08 -7.17
N MET A 119 -16.85 -0.57 -6.20
CA MET A 119 -15.81 -1.58 -6.44
C MET A 119 -16.46 -2.94 -6.66
N LEU A 120 -16.05 -3.65 -7.73
CA LEU A 120 -16.36 -5.06 -7.89
C LEU A 120 -15.68 -5.86 -6.78
N CYS A 121 -16.48 -6.46 -5.90
CA CYS A 121 -15.99 -7.26 -4.77
C CYS A 121 -17.10 -8.19 -4.28
N SER A 122 -16.90 -9.51 -4.36
CA SER A 122 -17.83 -10.53 -3.86
C SER A 122 -19.28 -10.36 -4.34
N VAL A 123 -19.46 -10.23 -5.65
CA VAL A 123 -20.79 -10.09 -6.26
C VAL A 123 -21.56 -11.42 -6.26
N SER A 124 -22.89 -11.38 -6.47
CA SER A 124 -23.69 -12.61 -6.62
C SER A 124 -23.19 -13.45 -7.80
N GLU A 125 -23.44 -14.76 -7.79
CA GLU A 125 -22.98 -15.65 -8.86
C GLU A 125 -23.54 -15.24 -10.23
N GLU A 126 -24.81 -14.86 -10.29
CA GLU A 126 -25.45 -14.35 -11.51
C GLU A 126 -24.79 -13.06 -12.00
N THR A 127 -24.51 -12.12 -11.09
CA THR A 127 -23.81 -10.87 -11.42
C THR A 127 -22.38 -11.16 -11.88
N ALA A 128 -21.67 -12.08 -11.22
CA ALA A 128 -20.32 -12.49 -11.62
C ALA A 128 -20.32 -13.06 -13.04
N LYS A 129 -21.29 -13.93 -13.38
CA LYS A 129 -21.44 -14.48 -14.73
C LYS A 129 -21.69 -13.37 -15.76
N PHE A 130 -22.62 -12.46 -15.48
CA PHE A 130 -22.91 -11.31 -16.36
C PHE A 130 -21.68 -10.42 -16.57
N LEU A 131 -20.97 -10.05 -15.49
CA LEU A 131 -19.78 -9.20 -15.57
C LEU A 131 -18.64 -9.90 -16.30
N LYS A 132 -18.39 -11.19 -16.02
CA LYS A 132 -17.38 -11.99 -16.71
C LYS A 132 -17.67 -12.03 -18.21
N GLN A 133 -18.92 -12.30 -18.62
CA GLN A 133 -19.31 -12.28 -20.04
C GLN A 133 -19.11 -10.89 -20.67
N THR A 134 -19.60 -9.84 -20.00
CA THR A 134 -19.54 -8.46 -20.50
C THR A 134 -18.11 -7.94 -20.68
N PHE A 135 -17.21 -8.26 -19.74
CA PHE A 135 -15.84 -7.73 -19.78
C PHE A 135 -14.86 -8.61 -20.56
N THR A 136 -15.06 -9.94 -20.61
CA THR A 136 -14.11 -10.84 -21.27
C THR A 136 -13.88 -10.44 -22.73
N GLU A 137 -14.95 -10.24 -23.51
CA GLU A 137 -14.84 -9.86 -24.92
C GLU A 137 -14.17 -8.48 -25.10
N LYS A 138 -14.54 -7.51 -24.26
CA LYS A 138 -13.96 -6.15 -24.29
C LYS A 138 -12.46 -6.17 -24.00
N LEU A 139 -12.04 -6.87 -22.95
CA LEU A 139 -10.65 -6.93 -22.53
C LEU A 139 -9.78 -7.73 -23.52
N LEU A 140 -10.34 -8.78 -24.16
CA LEU A 140 -9.66 -9.58 -25.19
C LEU A 140 -9.43 -8.79 -26.48
N LYS A 141 -10.46 -8.10 -26.97
CA LYS A 141 -10.38 -7.30 -28.19
C LYS A 141 -9.47 -6.08 -28.02
N GLY A 142 -9.40 -5.55 -26.79
CA GLY A 142 -8.77 -4.27 -26.51
C GLY A 142 -9.70 -3.09 -26.82
N PHE A 143 -9.15 -1.88 -26.72
CA PHE A 143 -9.90 -0.64 -26.85
C PHE A 143 -9.28 0.24 -27.94
N LEU A 144 -10.02 0.46 -29.02
CA LEU A 144 -9.67 1.46 -30.04
C LEU A 144 -10.07 2.85 -29.53
N ILE A 145 -9.09 3.65 -29.17
CA ILE A 145 -9.26 5.04 -28.71
C ILE A 145 -8.50 5.92 -29.70
N SER A 146 -9.26 6.75 -30.43
CA SER A 146 -8.75 7.47 -31.60
C SER A 146 -8.07 6.51 -32.61
N ASP A 147 -6.81 6.75 -32.94
CA ASP A 147 -5.98 6.00 -33.87
C ASP A 147 -5.22 4.83 -33.20
N ARG A 148 -5.41 4.62 -31.89
CA ARG A 148 -4.62 3.67 -31.09
C ARG A 148 -5.46 2.53 -30.57
N ASN A 149 -4.99 1.31 -30.80
CA ASN A 149 -5.59 0.10 -30.24
C ASN A 149 -4.84 -0.35 -28.97
N TYR A 150 -5.46 -0.14 -27.81
CA TYR A 150 -4.89 -0.49 -26.52
C TYR A 150 -5.18 -1.95 -26.17
N GLN A 151 -4.13 -2.74 -26.00
CA GLN A 151 -4.19 -4.17 -25.69
C GLN A 151 -3.85 -4.45 -24.22
N PHE A 152 -4.41 -5.54 -23.69
CA PHE A 152 -4.17 -5.97 -22.32
C PHE A 152 -2.67 -6.17 -22.05
N LEU A 153 -2.17 -5.60 -20.96
CA LEU A 153 -0.79 -5.74 -20.54
C LEU A 153 -0.67 -6.50 -19.21
N GLY A 154 -1.36 -6.02 -18.16
CA GLY A 154 -1.34 -6.67 -16.85
C GLY A 154 -1.42 -5.68 -15.68
N ALA A 155 -1.31 -6.21 -14.47
CA ALA A 155 -1.44 -5.44 -13.23
C ALA A 155 -0.50 -5.98 -12.15
N SER A 156 -0.07 -5.10 -11.24
CA SER A 156 0.52 -5.54 -9.98
C SER A 156 -0.55 -6.04 -9.01
N PRO A 157 -0.18 -6.89 -8.03
CA PRO A 157 -1.10 -7.32 -6.96
C PRO A 157 -1.82 -6.17 -6.22
N SER A 158 -1.16 -5.02 -6.03
CA SER A 158 -1.78 -3.84 -5.43
C SER A 158 -2.78 -3.18 -6.36
N GLN A 159 -2.44 -3.03 -7.65
CA GLN A 159 -3.36 -2.49 -8.66
C GLN A 159 -4.61 -3.36 -8.79
N MET A 160 -4.49 -4.69 -8.76
CA MET A 160 -5.64 -5.59 -8.81
C MET A 160 -6.63 -5.33 -7.67
N ARG A 161 -6.17 -5.12 -6.43
CA ARG A 161 -7.03 -4.79 -5.28
C ARG A 161 -7.76 -3.45 -5.42
N GLU A 162 -7.25 -2.57 -6.28
CA GLU A 162 -7.87 -1.29 -6.66
C GLU A 162 -8.67 -1.42 -7.97
N ASN A 163 -9.00 -2.64 -8.39
CA ASN A 163 -9.63 -2.97 -9.68
C ASN A 163 -8.91 -2.36 -10.89
N GLY A 164 -7.60 -2.14 -10.74
CA GLY A 164 -6.74 -1.48 -11.70
C GLY A 164 -6.02 -2.47 -12.61
N ILE A 165 -5.92 -2.12 -13.88
CA ILE A 165 -5.17 -2.88 -14.87
C ILE A 165 -4.59 -1.98 -15.95
N ASN A 166 -3.42 -2.34 -16.48
CA ASN A 166 -2.72 -1.55 -17.49
C ASN A 166 -2.94 -2.15 -18.88
N PHE A 167 -3.05 -1.25 -19.85
CA PHE A 167 -3.14 -1.52 -21.28
C PHE A 167 -2.07 -0.71 -22.02
N TYR A 168 -1.65 -1.21 -23.18
CA TYR A 168 -0.64 -0.57 -24.02
C TYR A 168 -1.03 -0.64 -25.50
N ALA A 169 -0.90 0.47 -26.21
CA ALA A 169 -1.06 0.53 -27.66
C ALA A 169 0.29 0.35 -28.36
N GLU A 170 0.29 -0.13 -29.60
CA GLU A 170 1.52 -0.17 -30.39
C GLU A 170 2.10 1.24 -30.54
N ASP A 171 3.36 1.40 -30.15
CA ASP A 171 4.04 2.68 -30.24
C ASP A 171 4.83 2.86 -31.54
N ASP A 172 5.43 4.03 -31.65
CA ASP A 172 6.28 4.46 -32.76
C ASP A 172 7.51 3.55 -32.98
N GLU A 173 7.99 2.89 -31.93
CA GLU A 173 9.08 1.91 -31.98
C GLU A 173 8.58 0.46 -32.19
N LYS A 174 7.31 0.27 -32.55
CA LYS A 174 6.68 -1.05 -32.74
C LYS A 174 6.64 -1.92 -31.48
N ARG A 175 6.76 -1.32 -30.29
CA ARG A 175 6.53 -2.04 -29.03
C ARG A 175 5.03 -2.20 -28.84
N THR A 176 4.61 -3.43 -28.56
CA THR A 176 3.23 -3.79 -28.20
C THR A 176 3.16 -4.28 -26.76
N ALA A 177 1.95 -4.44 -26.22
CA ALA A 177 1.76 -5.04 -24.90
C ALA A 177 2.46 -6.41 -24.77
N GLU A 178 2.41 -7.23 -25.83
CA GLU A 178 3.08 -8.52 -25.86
C GLU A 178 4.61 -8.42 -25.80
N THR A 179 5.20 -7.49 -26.56
CA THR A 179 6.66 -7.27 -26.53
C THR A 179 7.12 -6.76 -25.16
N ILE A 180 6.33 -5.90 -24.50
CA ILE A 180 6.63 -5.42 -23.15
C ILE A 180 6.59 -6.57 -22.15
N MET A 181 5.58 -7.45 -22.21
CA MET A 181 5.52 -8.65 -21.36
C MET A 181 6.72 -9.56 -21.59
N LYS A 182 7.14 -9.78 -22.84
CA LYS A 182 8.33 -10.58 -23.19
C LYS A 182 9.61 -9.96 -22.65
N ASN A 183 9.72 -8.63 -22.68
CA ASN A 183 10.90 -7.90 -22.21
C ASN A 183 10.94 -7.75 -20.67
N ALA A 184 9.85 -8.06 -19.96
CA ALA A 184 9.80 -7.97 -18.50
C ALA A 184 10.81 -8.92 -17.82
N GLY A 185 11.15 -10.06 -18.43
CA GLY A 185 12.12 -11.03 -17.92
C GLY A 185 11.70 -12.47 -18.17
N ASP A 186 12.44 -13.43 -17.61
CA ASP A 186 12.19 -14.86 -17.80
C ASP A 186 11.08 -15.40 -16.89
N LEU A 187 9.84 -15.33 -17.37
CA LEU A 187 8.65 -15.81 -16.65
C LEU A 187 8.24 -17.24 -17.00
N ARG A 188 9.08 -18.02 -17.71
CA ARG A 188 8.73 -19.35 -18.22
C ARG A 188 8.33 -20.33 -17.11
N SER A 189 8.94 -20.25 -15.93
CA SER A 189 8.59 -21.09 -14.77
C SER A 189 7.15 -20.90 -14.28
N TYR A 190 6.49 -19.82 -14.69
CA TYR A 190 5.11 -19.50 -14.32
C TYR A 190 4.12 -19.63 -15.48
N SER A 191 4.55 -20.14 -16.65
CA SER A 191 3.73 -20.23 -17.85
C SER A 191 2.51 -21.14 -17.73
N ARG A 192 2.33 -21.83 -16.60
CA ARG A 192 1.18 -22.71 -16.32
C ARG A 192 0.28 -22.19 -15.20
N SER A 193 0.60 -21.06 -14.57
CA SER A 193 -0.17 -20.52 -13.45
C SER A 193 -0.52 -19.05 -13.69
N PRO A 194 -1.76 -18.73 -14.10
CA PRO A 194 -2.18 -17.35 -14.36
C PRO A 194 -1.93 -16.41 -13.18
N SER A 195 -2.24 -16.86 -11.97
CA SER A 195 -2.08 -16.07 -10.75
C SER A 195 -0.62 -15.75 -10.45
N LYS A 196 0.27 -16.75 -10.48
CA LYS A 196 1.72 -16.52 -10.28
C LYS A 196 2.32 -15.71 -11.42
N PHE A 197 1.96 -16.01 -12.67
CA PHE A 197 2.46 -15.27 -13.83
C PHE A 197 2.10 -13.78 -13.71
N MET A 198 0.83 -13.47 -13.42
CA MET A 198 0.37 -12.08 -13.28
C MET A 198 1.02 -11.40 -12.08
N ALA A 199 1.16 -12.09 -10.94
CA ALA A 199 1.85 -11.54 -9.77
C ALA A 199 3.34 -11.26 -10.02
N ARG A 200 4.00 -12.05 -10.89
CA ARG A 200 5.43 -11.91 -11.24
C ARG A 200 5.65 -10.84 -12.30
N LEU A 201 4.87 -10.85 -13.37
CA LEU A 201 4.80 -9.75 -14.34
C LEU A 201 4.49 -8.42 -13.63
N GLY A 202 3.62 -8.46 -12.62
CA GLY A 202 3.23 -7.34 -11.80
C GLY A 202 4.38 -6.59 -11.11
N LEU A 203 5.56 -7.21 -10.92
CA LEU A 203 6.73 -6.53 -10.38
C LEU A 203 7.16 -5.35 -11.28
N LEU A 204 6.93 -5.44 -12.59
CA LEU A 204 7.22 -4.40 -13.57
C LEU A 204 6.52 -3.06 -13.25
N PHE A 205 5.32 -3.11 -12.65
CA PHE A 205 4.52 -1.93 -12.29
C PHE A 205 4.76 -1.44 -10.86
N SER A 206 5.75 -2.00 -10.16
CA SER A 206 6.08 -1.55 -8.81
C SER A 206 6.64 -0.13 -8.84
N GLN A 207 5.96 0.76 -8.15
CA GLN A 207 6.30 2.17 -8.04
C GLN A 207 7.44 2.38 -7.04
N ALA A 208 8.49 3.10 -7.43
CA ALA A 208 9.64 3.38 -6.57
C ALA A 208 9.78 4.89 -6.32
N ILE A 209 10.24 5.25 -5.11
CA ILE A 209 10.53 6.63 -4.70
C ILE A 209 11.76 7.14 -5.46
N ILE A 210 12.78 6.29 -5.56
CA ILE A 210 14.02 6.54 -6.31
C ILE A 210 14.51 5.25 -6.99
N TYR A 211 15.32 5.43 -8.04
CA TYR A 211 16.13 4.38 -8.65
C TYR A 211 17.60 4.69 -8.45
N HIS A 212 18.35 3.73 -7.93
CA HIS A 212 19.80 3.83 -7.75
C HIS A 212 20.49 2.82 -8.67
N ASP A 213 21.37 3.28 -9.54
CA ASP A 213 22.16 2.42 -10.43
C ASP A 213 23.22 1.65 -9.62
N ILE A 214 23.19 0.32 -9.68
CA ILE A 214 24.12 -0.58 -9.01
C ILE A 214 25.02 -1.34 -10.00
N SER A 215 25.20 -0.82 -11.23
CA SER A 215 26.06 -1.42 -12.25
C SER A 215 27.52 -1.53 -11.82
N ASP A 216 28.03 -0.51 -11.13
CA ASP A 216 29.42 -0.44 -10.65
C ASP A 216 29.60 -1.04 -9.24
N VAL A 217 28.51 -1.54 -8.65
CA VAL A 217 28.49 -2.15 -7.32
C VAL A 217 28.65 -3.67 -7.45
N LYS A 218 29.46 -4.28 -6.57
CA LYS A 218 29.55 -5.73 -6.51
C LYS A 218 28.19 -6.31 -6.09
N GLN A 219 27.69 -7.29 -6.84
CA GLN A 219 26.44 -7.97 -6.52
C GLN A 219 26.75 -9.43 -6.22
N GLY A 220 26.37 -9.89 -5.03
CA GLY A 220 26.61 -11.26 -4.57
C GLY A 220 25.32 -12.02 -4.24
N LYS A 221 25.47 -13.32 -4.05
CA LYS A 221 24.42 -14.19 -3.51
C LYS A 221 24.84 -14.71 -2.14
N ILE A 222 23.88 -14.85 -1.23
CA ILE A 222 24.07 -15.41 0.11
C ILE A 222 22.93 -16.38 0.43
N ASP A 223 23.25 -17.50 1.10
CA ASP A 223 22.33 -18.61 1.33
C ASP A 223 21.29 -18.31 2.41
N ASP A 224 20.01 -18.51 2.09
CA ASP A 224 18.93 -18.40 3.07
C ASP A 224 19.20 -19.22 4.33
N ILE A 225 18.80 -18.67 5.49
CA ILE A 225 18.90 -19.37 6.77
C ILE A 225 17.62 -20.16 6.96
N GLU A 226 17.70 -21.49 6.85
CA GLU A 226 16.56 -22.39 6.93
C GLU A 226 16.66 -23.33 8.14
N THR A 227 15.53 -23.91 8.54
CA THR A 227 15.52 -25.08 9.43
C THR A 227 16.14 -26.29 8.73
N GLU A 228 16.65 -27.27 9.50
CA GLU A 228 17.26 -28.49 8.94
C GLU A 228 16.32 -29.27 8.03
N ASP A 229 15.01 -29.26 8.33
CA ASP A 229 13.96 -29.90 7.54
C ASP A 229 13.49 -29.06 6.34
N LYS A 230 14.06 -27.86 6.14
CA LYS A 230 13.67 -26.87 5.12
C LYS A 230 12.20 -26.46 5.15
N LYS A 231 11.52 -26.67 6.27
CA LYS A 231 10.13 -26.28 6.44
C LYS A 231 9.98 -24.77 6.56
N TYR A 232 10.95 -24.10 7.17
CA TYR A 232 10.92 -22.66 7.37
C TYR A 232 12.21 -21.98 6.95
N CYS A 233 12.07 -20.77 6.40
CA CYS A 233 13.15 -19.85 6.08
C CYS A 233 13.08 -18.64 7.03
N PHE A 234 14.15 -18.39 7.79
CA PHE A 234 14.27 -17.26 8.71
C PHE A 234 14.56 -15.94 7.97
N THR A 235 15.13 -16.03 6.76
CA THR A 235 15.57 -14.87 5.97
C THR A 235 14.66 -14.58 4.78
N ASP A 236 13.44 -15.13 4.75
CA ASP A 236 12.55 -15.04 3.57
C ASP A 236 12.28 -13.58 3.18
N GLY A 237 12.92 -13.13 2.10
CA GLY A 237 12.79 -11.76 1.60
C GLY A 237 13.83 -10.76 2.13
N CYS A 238 14.78 -11.15 2.98
CA CYS A 238 15.74 -10.25 3.62
C CYS A 238 17.19 -10.48 3.15
N GLY A 239 17.85 -9.43 2.66
CA GLY A 239 19.25 -9.47 2.19
C GLY A 239 20.09 -8.36 2.82
N ILE A 240 21.34 -8.21 2.34
CA ILE A 240 22.32 -7.28 2.92
C ILE A 240 22.74 -6.24 1.89
N ILE A 241 22.88 -5.00 2.33
CA ILE A 241 23.50 -3.91 1.58
C ILE A 241 24.62 -3.29 2.43
N SER A 242 25.74 -2.95 1.80
CA SER A 242 26.82 -2.26 2.51
C SER A 242 26.40 -0.88 3.02
N GLU A 243 26.99 -0.45 4.13
CA GLU A 243 26.70 0.84 4.75
C GLU A 243 26.95 2.03 3.81
N ASN A 244 28.04 2.02 3.04
CA ASN A 244 28.36 3.10 2.11
C ASN A 244 27.24 3.32 1.07
N ILE A 245 26.75 2.23 0.44
CA ILE A 245 25.66 2.32 -0.53
C ILE A 245 24.36 2.74 0.17
N SER A 246 24.13 2.28 1.40
CA SER A 246 22.96 2.68 2.20
C SER A 246 22.95 4.19 2.48
N ILE A 247 24.11 4.79 2.77
CA ILE A 247 24.27 6.24 2.92
C ILE A 247 24.02 6.96 1.59
N GLU A 248 24.56 6.46 0.48
CA GLU A 248 24.33 7.05 -0.85
C GLU A 248 22.85 7.03 -1.25
N ILE A 249 22.15 5.93 -1.01
CA ILE A 249 20.71 5.80 -1.21
C ILE A 249 19.96 6.74 -0.26
N GLY A 250 20.31 6.75 1.02
CA GLY A 250 19.72 7.61 2.05
C GLY A 250 19.76 9.09 1.67
N ASN A 251 20.90 9.57 1.17
CA ASN A 251 21.08 10.96 0.75
C ASN A 251 20.25 11.36 -0.48
N LYS A 252 19.83 10.39 -1.31
CA LYS A 252 18.95 10.63 -2.48
C LYS A 252 17.47 10.59 -2.11
N LEU A 253 17.10 10.08 -0.95
CA LEU A 253 15.70 9.97 -0.52
C LEU A 253 15.16 11.34 -0.05
N PRO A 254 13.93 11.71 -0.46
CA PRO A 254 13.35 13.00 -0.10
C PRO A 254 12.94 13.06 1.38
N ASN A 255 13.01 14.25 1.96
CA ASN A 255 12.43 14.60 3.27
C ASN A 255 12.96 13.82 4.49
N LEU A 256 14.23 13.39 4.48
CA LEU A 256 14.80 12.63 5.61
C LEU A 256 15.46 13.48 6.71
N ASN A 257 15.67 14.79 6.51
CA ASN A 257 16.27 15.68 7.52
C ASN A 257 17.56 15.12 8.17
N GLY A 258 18.45 14.52 7.36
CA GLY A 258 19.71 13.92 7.82
C GLY A 258 19.59 12.50 8.40
N TYR A 259 18.39 11.93 8.44
CA TYR A 259 18.18 10.53 8.81
C TYR A 259 18.66 9.59 7.68
N ILE A 260 19.52 8.63 8.02
CA ILE A 260 19.91 7.53 7.12
C ILE A 260 19.15 6.25 7.53
N PRO A 261 18.36 5.63 6.64
CA PRO A 261 17.66 4.38 6.92
C PRO A 261 18.61 3.18 7.09
N SER A 262 18.26 2.25 7.99
CA SER A 262 18.95 0.97 8.15
C SER A 262 18.41 -0.14 7.25
N ALA A 263 17.21 0.00 6.68
CA ALA A 263 16.65 -0.99 5.77
C ALA A 263 15.86 -0.35 4.63
N PHE A 264 15.85 -1.02 3.47
CA PHE A 264 15.21 -0.55 2.25
C PHE A 264 14.38 -1.66 1.62
N GLN A 265 13.08 -1.43 1.44
CA GLN A 265 12.26 -2.30 0.61
C GLN A 265 12.55 -1.98 -0.85
N PHE A 266 12.92 -2.98 -1.63
CA PHE A 266 13.45 -2.78 -2.98
C PHE A 266 12.78 -3.65 -4.05
N ARG A 267 13.01 -3.26 -5.30
CA ARG A 267 12.84 -4.07 -6.50
C ARG A 267 14.07 -3.91 -7.40
N ASN A 268 14.54 -5.00 -7.98
CA ASN A 268 15.59 -4.98 -9.00
C ASN A 268 15.31 -6.09 -10.01
N GLY A 269 14.78 -5.74 -11.19
CA GLY A 269 14.30 -6.75 -12.14
C GLY A 269 13.23 -7.66 -11.51
N GLY A 270 13.53 -8.97 -11.41
CA GLY A 270 12.68 -9.96 -10.73
C GLY A 270 13.04 -10.23 -9.27
N LEU A 271 14.02 -9.51 -8.71
CA LEU A 271 14.34 -9.52 -7.29
C LEU A 271 13.38 -8.62 -6.51
N LYS A 272 12.92 -9.09 -5.35
CA LYS A 272 12.14 -8.30 -4.42
C LYS A 272 12.44 -8.66 -2.96
N GLY A 273 12.37 -7.68 -2.08
CA GLY A 273 12.48 -7.91 -0.64
C GLY A 273 12.91 -6.66 0.12
N VAL A 274 13.60 -6.86 1.23
CA VAL A 274 14.27 -5.85 2.05
C VAL A 274 15.78 -6.06 2.01
N LEU A 275 16.55 -4.98 1.90
CA LEU A 275 18.00 -4.96 2.11
C LEU A 275 18.31 -4.22 3.40
N VAL A 276 19.16 -4.80 4.24
CA VAL A 276 19.56 -4.23 5.53
C VAL A 276 21.01 -3.77 5.48
N SER A 277 21.25 -2.54 5.94
CA SER A 277 22.58 -1.95 6.01
C SER A 277 23.42 -2.67 7.05
N TYR A 278 24.52 -3.32 6.62
CA TYR A 278 25.54 -3.88 7.51
C TYR A 278 26.92 -3.26 7.21
N PRO A 279 27.78 -3.11 8.23
CA PRO A 279 29.13 -2.56 8.07
C PRO A 279 30.08 -3.62 7.49
N ILE A 280 29.94 -3.93 6.20
CA ILE A 280 30.81 -4.83 5.44
C ILE A 280 31.86 -4.02 4.66
N GLU A 281 33.08 -4.54 4.55
CA GLU A 281 34.25 -3.79 4.01
C GLU A 281 34.14 -3.42 2.53
N GLU A 282 33.48 -4.25 1.72
CA GLU A 282 33.30 -4.00 0.28
C GLU A 282 31.91 -3.41 -0.03
N ASN A 283 31.86 -2.46 -0.97
CA ASN A 283 30.60 -1.95 -1.53
C ASN A 283 29.89 -3.08 -2.29
N ASN A 284 28.95 -3.71 -1.61
CA ASN A 284 28.31 -4.94 -2.07
C ASN A 284 26.82 -4.97 -1.71
N VAL A 285 26.03 -5.60 -2.57
CA VAL A 285 24.64 -5.96 -2.31
C VAL A 285 24.51 -7.47 -2.42
N LEU A 286 24.09 -8.12 -1.33
CA LEU A 286 23.95 -9.56 -1.24
C LEU A 286 22.47 -9.94 -1.25
N PHE A 287 22.06 -10.66 -2.30
CA PHE A 287 20.70 -11.15 -2.47
C PHE A 287 20.56 -12.62 -2.07
N ARG A 288 19.36 -13.01 -1.65
CA ARG A 288 19.02 -14.41 -1.31
C ARG A 288 18.16 -15.09 -2.37
N ALA A 289 18.12 -16.41 -2.36
CA ALA A 289 17.25 -17.18 -3.25
C ALA A 289 15.77 -16.86 -3.00
N SER A 290 15.39 -16.66 -1.73
CA SER A 290 14.05 -16.19 -1.34
C SER A 290 13.67 -14.85 -1.97
N GLN A 291 14.63 -13.99 -2.36
CA GLN A 291 14.34 -12.71 -3.02
C GLN A 291 14.21 -12.82 -4.54
N ASP A 292 14.81 -13.84 -5.16
CA ASP A 292 14.84 -14.06 -6.61
C ASP A 292 13.55 -14.73 -7.09
N LYS A 293 12.67 -13.95 -7.70
CA LYS A 293 11.39 -14.45 -8.19
C LYS A 293 11.45 -14.86 -9.66
N TYR A 294 12.28 -14.20 -10.45
CA TYR A 294 12.58 -14.55 -11.84
C TYR A 294 13.79 -13.77 -12.35
N ARG A 295 14.46 -14.31 -13.37
CA ARG A 295 15.62 -13.64 -13.97
C ARG A 295 15.20 -12.46 -14.83
N ALA A 296 15.74 -11.28 -14.54
CA ALA A 296 15.65 -10.11 -15.39
C ALA A 296 16.91 -9.27 -15.26
N ASN A 297 17.39 -8.72 -16.38
CA ASN A 297 18.50 -7.79 -16.35
C ASN A 297 17.94 -6.39 -16.07
N ASP A 298 18.34 -5.81 -14.94
CA ASP A 298 18.03 -4.43 -14.57
C ASP A 298 19.17 -3.90 -13.70
N PRO A 299 19.91 -2.87 -14.13
CA PRO A 299 20.98 -2.30 -13.33
C PRO A 299 20.44 -1.43 -12.18
N ASN A 300 19.15 -1.09 -12.18
CA ASN A 300 18.60 -0.13 -11.24
C ASN A 300 17.95 -0.82 -10.04
N LEU A 301 18.36 -0.42 -8.85
CA LEU A 301 17.72 -0.74 -7.59
C LEU A 301 16.61 0.28 -7.30
N GLY A 302 15.36 -0.11 -7.50
CA GLY A 302 14.19 0.71 -7.18
C GLY A 302 13.84 0.62 -5.70
N ILE A 303 13.89 1.74 -4.98
CA ILE A 303 13.54 1.81 -3.55
C ILE A 303 12.07 2.19 -3.40
N LEU A 304 11.27 1.25 -2.89
CA LEU A 304 9.83 1.39 -2.72
C LEU A 304 9.50 2.06 -1.39
N ASN A 305 10.25 1.70 -0.35
CA ASN A 305 10.04 2.15 1.02
C ASN A 305 11.32 1.95 1.84
N TYR A 306 11.44 2.55 3.02
CA TYR A 306 12.64 2.52 3.85
C TYR A 306 12.31 2.56 5.35
N SER A 307 13.20 2.06 6.20
CA SER A 307 13.02 2.09 7.66
C SER A 307 12.96 3.52 8.16
N TYR A 308 11.94 3.88 8.93
CA TYR A 308 11.76 5.22 9.52
C TYR A 308 10.88 5.09 10.77
N PRO A 309 10.97 6.00 11.75
CA PRO A 309 10.09 5.98 12.91
C PRO A 309 8.61 6.08 12.52
N ARG A 310 7.84 5.00 12.72
CA ARG A 310 6.41 4.95 12.38
C ARG A 310 5.53 4.85 13.62
N PRO A 311 4.44 5.65 13.69
CA PRO A 311 3.46 5.50 14.75
C PRO A 311 2.70 4.18 14.59
N VAL A 312 2.34 3.57 15.71
CA VAL A 312 1.42 2.41 15.74
C VAL A 312 0.05 2.84 16.23
N TYR A 313 -0.98 2.20 15.68
CA TYR A 313 -2.37 2.42 16.06
C TYR A 313 -3.00 1.08 16.45
N LEU A 314 -3.88 1.11 17.44
CA LEU A 314 -4.80 0.01 17.68
C LEU A 314 -5.80 -0.07 16.53
N CYS A 315 -6.26 -1.28 16.23
CA CYS A 315 -7.30 -1.57 15.26
C CYS A 315 -8.25 -2.63 15.84
N ARG A 316 -9.45 -2.74 15.27
CA ARG A 316 -10.49 -3.66 15.78
C ARG A 316 -10.02 -5.11 15.98
N PRO A 317 -9.30 -5.76 15.05
CA PRO A 317 -8.83 -7.14 15.27
C PRO A 317 -7.88 -7.27 16.46
N LEU A 318 -6.92 -6.35 16.61
CA LEU A 318 -6.02 -6.35 17.76
C LEU A 318 -6.76 -6.07 19.07
N ILE A 319 -7.69 -5.11 19.07
CA ILE A 319 -8.52 -4.81 20.24
C ILE A 319 -9.31 -6.05 20.65
N ASN A 320 -9.87 -6.80 19.70
CA ASN A 320 -10.61 -8.02 19.98
C ASN A 320 -9.70 -9.08 20.64
N ILE A 321 -8.51 -9.32 20.06
CA ILE A 321 -7.52 -10.24 20.62
C ILE A 321 -7.10 -9.82 22.04
N LEU A 322 -6.76 -8.55 22.25
CA LEU A 322 -6.33 -8.04 23.57
C LEU A 322 -7.46 -8.09 24.60
N TYR A 323 -8.69 -7.76 24.21
CA TYR A 323 -9.85 -7.82 25.09
C TYR A 323 -10.08 -9.25 25.60
N GLN A 324 -10.02 -10.24 24.71
CA GLN A 324 -10.18 -11.66 25.07
C GLN A 324 -8.99 -12.23 25.85
N GLN A 325 -7.83 -11.57 25.80
CA GLN A 325 -6.68 -11.88 26.65
C GLN A 325 -6.68 -11.09 27.98
N GLY A 326 -7.77 -10.42 28.34
CA GLY A 326 -7.94 -9.77 29.64
C GLY A 326 -7.47 -8.32 29.72
N VAL A 327 -7.21 -7.66 28.58
CA VAL A 327 -6.69 -6.29 28.51
C VAL A 327 -7.83 -5.25 28.34
N GLY A 328 -9.03 -5.55 28.83
CA GLY A 328 -10.22 -4.72 28.60
C GLY A 328 -10.16 -3.32 29.23
N GLU A 329 -9.72 -3.22 30.49
CA GLU A 329 -9.66 -1.93 31.21
C GLU A 329 -8.66 -0.96 30.54
N PRO A 330 -7.41 -1.35 30.22
CA PRO A 330 -6.49 -0.49 29.48
C PRO A 330 -7.09 0.01 28.16
N LEU A 331 -7.72 -0.87 27.37
CA LEU A 331 -8.35 -0.49 26.10
C LEU A 331 -9.41 0.60 26.26
N TYR A 332 -10.22 0.51 27.33
CA TYR A 332 -11.21 1.55 27.66
C TYR A 332 -10.55 2.89 28.04
N LYS A 333 -9.44 2.86 28.79
CA LYS A 333 -8.65 4.08 29.09
C LYS A 333 -8.14 4.75 27.81
N TYR A 334 -7.61 3.98 26.85
CA TYR A 334 -7.17 4.51 25.55
C TYR A 334 -8.34 5.14 24.76
N PHE A 335 -9.52 4.51 24.77
CA PHE A 335 -10.72 5.04 24.12
C PHE A 335 -11.17 6.36 24.72
N ASN A 336 -11.24 6.44 26.05
CA ASN A 336 -11.61 7.66 26.76
C ASN A 336 -10.60 8.78 26.53
N ARG A 337 -9.30 8.47 26.58
CA ARG A 337 -8.22 9.43 26.31
C ARG A 337 -8.35 10.04 24.91
N ASP A 338 -8.57 9.23 23.88
CA ASP A 338 -8.69 9.73 22.50
C ASP A 338 -9.96 10.58 22.32
N THR A 339 -11.07 10.17 22.92
CA THR A 339 -12.32 10.96 22.94
C THR A 339 -12.11 12.30 23.65
N GLU A 340 -11.42 12.30 24.79
CA GLU A 340 -11.10 13.50 25.56
C GLU A 340 -10.18 14.45 24.79
N ILE A 341 -9.14 13.93 24.11
CA ILE A 341 -8.26 14.74 23.25
C ILE A 341 -9.06 15.44 22.15
N ILE A 342 -10.00 14.74 21.51
CA ILE A 342 -10.86 15.32 20.48
C ILE A 342 -11.75 16.40 21.10
N MET A 343 -12.42 16.14 22.23
CA MET A 343 -13.29 17.12 22.87
C MET A 343 -12.52 18.37 23.34
N LYS A 344 -11.33 18.20 23.93
CA LYS A 344 -10.46 19.30 24.37
C LYS A 344 -9.97 20.18 23.23
N SER A 345 -9.98 19.69 21.99
CA SER A 345 -9.58 20.48 20.82
C SER A 345 -10.44 21.74 20.62
N MET A 346 -11.68 21.75 21.10
CA MET A 346 -12.55 22.94 21.06
C MET A 346 -12.26 23.98 22.15
N LEU A 347 -11.42 23.65 23.14
CA LEU A 347 -11.23 24.50 24.31
C LEU A 347 -10.06 25.46 24.16
N THR A 348 -9.05 25.11 23.38
CA THR A 348 -7.84 25.92 23.21
C THR A 348 -7.28 25.81 21.80
N ASN A 349 -6.72 26.91 21.30
CA ASN A 349 -6.00 26.95 20.03
C ASN A 349 -4.85 25.94 19.95
N LYS A 350 -4.15 25.70 21.06
CA LYS A 350 -3.08 24.71 21.13
C LYS A 350 -3.59 23.28 20.91
N ALA A 351 -4.72 22.93 21.53
CA ALA A 351 -5.32 21.61 21.37
C ALA A 351 -5.94 21.43 19.97
N ALA A 352 -6.61 22.46 19.45
CA ALA A 352 -7.11 22.51 18.08
C ALA A 352 -5.99 22.26 17.07
N LEU A 353 -4.89 23.00 17.19
CA LEU A 353 -3.73 22.86 16.34
C LEU A 353 -3.16 21.43 16.36
N LYS A 354 -3.01 20.84 17.55
CA LYS A 354 -2.51 19.46 17.68
C LYS A 354 -3.40 18.45 16.97
N LEU A 355 -4.72 18.62 17.01
CA LEU A 355 -5.65 17.77 16.28
C LEU A 355 -5.51 17.97 14.76
N LEU A 356 -5.56 19.23 14.31
CA LEU A 356 -5.48 19.63 12.90
C LEU A 356 -4.16 19.24 12.24
N LYS A 357 -3.03 19.29 12.96
CA LYS A 357 -1.72 18.85 12.48
C LYS A 357 -1.66 17.37 12.10
N ASN A 358 -2.56 16.53 12.61
CA ASN A 358 -2.65 15.14 12.16
C ASN A 358 -3.23 15.02 10.73
N TYR A 359 -3.74 16.11 10.16
CA TYR A 359 -4.43 16.19 8.87
C TYR A 359 -3.66 17.09 7.90
N GLN A 360 -2.37 16.79 7.70
CA GLN A 360 -1.45 17.59 6.86
C GLN A 360 -1.92 17.77 5.41
N HIS A 361 -2.78 16.89 4.90
CA HIS A 361 -3.37 17.00 3.56
C HIS A 361 -4.32 18.18 3.38
N LEU A 362 -4.76 18.85 4.46
CA LEU A 362 -5.58 20.05 4.36
C LEU A 362 -4.82 21.21 3.70
N THR A 363 -3.48 21.18 3.64
CA THR A 363 -2.62 22.24 3.06
C THR A 363 -2.86 23.66 3.63
N ILE A 364 -3.59 23.76 4.75
CA ILE A 364 -3.84 25.03 5.44
C ILE A 364 -2.69 25.26 6.45
N PRO A 365 -2.01 26.42 6.41
CA PRO A 365 -0.90 26.73 7.31
C PRO A 365 -1.41 27.20 8.68
N PHE A 366 -2.03 26.29 9.44
CA PHE A 366 -2.65 26.61 10.74
C PHE A 366 -1.70 27.30 11.73
N ASP A 367 -0.41 26.94 11.74
CA ASP A 367 0.60 27.61 12.57
C ASP A 367 0.76 29.09 12.19
N ASN A 368 0.83 29.39 10.89
CA ASN A 368 0.98 30.77 10.40
C ASN A 368 -0.28 31.59 10.68
N LEU A 369 -1.45 30.98 10.59
CA LEU A 369 -2.72 31.63 10.93
C LEU A 369 -2.77 31.98 12.41
N LEU A 370 -2.39 31.05 13.29
CA LEU A 370 -2.27 31.33 14.72
C LEU A 370 -1.25 32.44 15.01
N TYR A 371 -0.09 32.39 14.35
CA TYR A 371 0.94 33.43 14.48
C TYR A 371 0.45 34.81 14.01
N ALA A 372 -0.37 34.85 12.96
CA ALA A 372 -1.03 36.05 12.47
C ALA A 372 -2.20 36.54 13.35
N GLY A 373 -2.52 35.84 14.44
CA GLY A 373 -3.55 36.23 15.41
C GLY A 373 -4.94 35.65 15.15
N PHE A 374 -5.12 34.76 14.16
CA PHE A 374 -6.38 34.07 13.96
C PHE A 374 -6.61 33.03 15.06
N SER A 375 -7.85 32.94 15.57
CA SER A 375 -8.25 31.89 16.50
C SER A 375 -8.81 30.69 15.73
N LEU A 376 -8.23 29.50 15.93
CA LEU A 376 -8.73 28.24 15.35
C LEU A 376 -10.08 27.81 15.94
N ILE A 377 -10.42 28.30 17.14
CA ILE A 377 -11.65 27.94 17.85
C ILE A 377 -12.76 28.99 17.72
N ASP A 378 -12.41 30.26 17.47
CA ASP A 378 -13.39 31.36 17.40
C ASP A 378 -13.65 31.85 15.98
N GLU A 379 -12.64 31.82 15.09
CA GLU A 379 -12.84 32.25 13.71
C GLU A 379 -13.78 31.27 12.99
N PRO A 380 -14.92 31.73 12.42
CA PRO A 380 -15.97 30.85 11.92
C PRO A 380 -15.52 29.80 10.90
N PHE A 381 -14.65 30.16 9.95
CA PHE A 381 -14.18 29.23 8.92
C PHE A 381 -13.28 28.14 9.51
N LEU A 382 -12.29 28.52 10.31
CA LEU A 382 -11.35 27.61 10.98
C LEU A 382 -12.05 26.73 12.01
N ARG A 383 -13.02 27.28 12.74
CA ARG A 383 -13.88 26.53 13.66
C ARG A 383 -14.71 25.47 12.93
N ASN A 384 -15.28 25.81 11.78
CA ASN A 384 -16.01 24.84 10.96
C ASN A 384 -15.10 23.71 10.47
N ILE A 385 -13.87 24.02 10.04
CA ILE A 385 -12.88 23.00 9.69
C ILE A 385 -12.58 22.10 10.89
N LEU A 386 -12.32 22.69 12.06
CA LEU A 386 -12.05 21.95 13.29
C LEU A 386 -13.22 21.00 13.64
N GLN A 387 -14.46 21.49 13.59
CA GLN A 387 -15.65 20.67 13.85
C GLN A 387 -15.77 19.51 12.86
N HIS A 388 -15.53 19.73 11.57
CA HIS A 388 -15.54 18.66 10.57
C HIS A 388 -14.46 17.61 10.86
N VAL A 389 -13.23 18.04 11.16
CA VAL A 389 -12.13 17.14 11.53
C VAL A 389 -12.47 16.35 12.80
N MET A 390 -13.10 16.97 13.79
CA MET A 390 -13.56 16.28 14.99
C MET A 390 -14.63 15.24 14.69
N MET A 391 -15.67 15.58 13.91
CA MET A 391 -16.73 14.64 13.55
C MET A 391 -16.17 13.47 12.74
N PHE A 392 -15.29 13.76 11.78
CA PHE A 392 -14.54 12.74 11.05
C PHE A 392 -13.77 11.83 12.00
N ARG A 393 -13.12 12.43 13.01
CA ARG A 393 -12.34 11.67 13.98
C ARG A 393 -13.15 10.79 14.90
N LEU A 394 -14.27 11.30 15.41
CA LEU A 394 -15.19 10.52 16.22
C LEU A 394 -15.78 9.36 15.39
N LYS A 395 -16.09 9.59 14.11
CA LYS A 395 -16.53 8.53 13.19
C LYS A 395 -15.45 7.49 12.94
N GLU A 396 -14.18 7.87 12.77
CA GLU A 396 -13.07 6.92 12.67
C GLU A 396 -12.90 6.08 13.94
N LEU A 397 -12.99 6.70 15.12
CA LEU A 397 -12.95 5.97 16.40
C LEU A 397 -14.13 5.01 16.53
N GLN A 398 -15.35 5.45 16.21
CA GLN A 398 -16.55 4.61 16.28
C GLN A 398 -16.49 3.42 15.32
N THR A 399 -16.06 3.64 14.08
CA THR A 399 -16.15 2.62 13.02
C THR A 399 -14.93 1.71 12.94
N LYS A 400 -13.74 2.23 13.25
CA LYS A 400 -12.44 1.53 13.09
C LYS A 400 -11.68 1.34 14.40
N ALA A 401 -12.13 1.96 15.50
CA ALA A 401 -11.42 1.95 16.78
C ALA A 401 -9.93 2.32 16.66
N ARG A 402 -9.62 3.25 15.74
CA ARG A 402 -8.25 3.60 15.37
C ARG A 402 -7.63 4.58 16.36
N MET A 403 -7.04 4.03 17.42
CA MET A 403 -6.44 4.79 18.53
C MET A 403 -4.91 4.84 18.40
N LYS A 404 -4.30 6.02 18.51
CA LYS A 404 -2.84 6.18 18.39
C LYS A 404 -2.13 5.72 19.67
N ILE A 405 -1.08 4.93 19.58
CA ILE A 405 -0.25 4.61 20.76
C ILE A 405 0.81 5.69 20.98
N SER A 406 1.21 5.90 22.24
CA SER A 406 2.26 6.87 22.53
C SER A 406 3.57 6.39 21.94
N GLU A 407 4.31 7.34 21.40
CA GLU A 407 5.59 7.12 20.76
C GLU A 407 6.68 6.65 21.73
N THR A 408 6.43 6.82 23.02
CA THR A 408 7.26 6.36 24.13
C THR A 408 7.03 4.91 24.51
N ASN A 409 5.94 4.28 24.03
CA ASN A 409 5.53 2.92 24.44
C ASN A 409 4.98 2.07 23.28
N GLY A 410 5.11 2.54 22.03
CA GLY A 410 4.83 1.72 20.86
C GLY A 410 5.24 2.34 19.52
N ARG A 411 5.65 1.47 18.58
CA ARG A 411 6.10 1.81 17.21
C ARG A 411 5.68 0.74 16.21
N SER A 412 5.57 1.13 14.95
CA SER A 412 5.63 0.19 13.82
C SER A 412 7.04 0.22 13.25
N ALA A 413 7.58 -0.93 12.85
CA ALA A 413 8.91 -1.02 12.25
C ALA A 413 8.98 -2.15 11.23
N PHE A 414 9.88 -2.06 10.26
CA PHE A 414 10.17 -3.20 9.39
C PHE A 414 10.73 -4.36 10.20
N GLY A 415 10.31 -5.57 9.85
CA GLY A 415 11.03 -6.76 10.29
C GLY A 415 12.32 -6.92 9.50
N VAL A 416 13.40 -7.26 10.20
CA VAL A 416 14.69 -7.64 9.60
C VAL A 416 15.30 -8.81 10.36
N ILE A 417 16.35 -9.42 9.83
CA ILE A 417 17.00 -10.59 10.42
C ILE A 417 18.35 -10.26 11.07
N ASP A 418 18.67 -10.96 12.16
CA ASP A 418 19.99 -10.94 12.78
C ASP A 418 20.98 -11.83 12.01
N GLU A 419 21.77 -11.20 11.13
CA GLU A 419 22.83 -11.87 10.37
C GLU A 419 24.02 -12.28 11.26
N THR A 420 24.15 -11.69 12.46
CA THR A 420 25.24 -11.99 13.39
C THR A 420 24.97 -13.26 14.22
N ARG A 421 23.73 -13.75 14.21
CA ARG A 421 23.26 -14.89 15.01
C ARG A 421 23.55 -14.71 16.50
N SER A 422 23.44 -13.49 17.00
CA SER A 422 23.63 -13.15 18.42
C SER A 422 22.37 -13.37 19.24
N LEU A 423 21.18 -13.14 18.66
CA LEU A 423 19.89 -13.32 19.32
C LEU A 423 19.54 -14.81 19.44
N ASN A 424 18.98 -15.20 20.59
CA ASN A 424 18.39 -16.52 20.78
C ASN A 424 16.90 -16.51 20.39
N SER A 425 16.32 -17.71 20.21
CA SER A 425 14.87 -17.83 20.04
C SER A 425 14.16 -17.23 21.26
N GLY A 426 13.18 -16.36 21.03
CA GLY A 426 12.46 -15.61 22.06
C GLY A 426 13.04 -14.21 22.35
N GLU A 427 14.22 -13.89 21.82
CA GLU A 427 14.86 -12.58 21.95
C GLU A 427 14.71 -11.75 20.67
N MET A 428 14.63 -10.43 20.83
CA MET A 428 14.59 -9.47 19.73
C MET A 428 15.49 -8.27 20.03
N PHE A 429 15.96 -7.60 18.99
CA PHE A 429 16.64 -6.31 19.14
C PHE A 429 15.80 -5.21 18.49
N PHE A 430 15.59 -4.12 19.24
CA PHE A 430 14.92 -2.93 18.72
C PHE A 430 15.60 -1.68 19.26
N GLN A 431 16.13 -0.87 18.36
CA GLN A 431 16.65 0.46 18.64
C GLN A 431 15.83 1.48 17.87
N TYR A 432 15.22 2.43 18.55
CA TYR A 432 14.32 3.41 17.94
C TYR A 432 14.88 4.83 18.05
N SER A 433 14.59 5.67 17.05
CA SER A 433 14.98 7.07 17.06
C SER A 433 14.13 7.89 18.04
N VAL A 434 14.78 8.82 18.75
CA VAL A 434 14.11 9.82 19.57
C VAL A 434 13.57 10.91 18.66
N LEU A 435 12.27 11.21 18.79
CA LEU A 435 11.58 12.20 17.97
C LEU A 435 11.43 13.52 18.72
N ASN A 436 11.52 14.63 17.99
CA ASN A 436 11.18 15.95 18.50
C ASN A 436 9.65 16.15 18.53
N ASN A 437 9.19 17.34 18.95
CA ASN A 437 7.76 17.66 19.06
C ASN A 437 7.00 17.63 17.73
N ASP A 438 7.70 17.72 16.60
CA ASP A 438 7.14 17.65 15.26
C ASP A 438 7.17 16.22 14.68
N GLY A 439 7.62 15.23 15.46
CA GLY A 439 7.71 13.84 15.03
C GLY A 439 8.90 13.55 14.11
N VAL A 440 9.90 14.43 14.09
CA VAL A 440 11.11 14.30 13.28
C VAL A 440 12.24 13.70 14.13
N PRO A 441 13.02 12.73 13.58
CA PRO A 441 14.18 12.17 14.27
C PRO A 441 15.19 13.24 14.68
N THR A 442 15.63 13.19 15.93
CA THR A 442 16.63 14.12 16.50
C THR A 442 18.08 13.71 16.18
N GLY A 443 18.28 12.48 15.71
CA GLY A 443 19.59 11.85 15.57
C GLY A 443 19.98 10.98 16.77
N GLU A 444 19.34 11.17 17.92
CA GLU A 444 19.50 10.29 19.09
C GLU A 444 18.68 9.01 18.95
N THR A 445 19.18 7.90 19.51
CA THR A 445 18.49 6.61 19.53
C THR A 445 18.44 6.02 20.93
N LYS A 446 17.46 5.13 21.17
CA LYS A 446 17.31 4.37 22.41
C LYS A 446 17.20 2.89 22.08
N ILE A 447 17.96 2.06 22.79
CA ILE A 447 17.87 0.60 22.72
C ILE A 447 16.83 0.16 23.75
N LEU A 448 15.89 -0.66 23.30
CA LEU A 448 14.85 -1.22 24.16
C LEU A 448 15.36 -2.49 24.84
N GLU A 449 15.07 -2.63 26.13
CA GLU A 449 15.37 -3.82 26.93
C GLU A 449 14.16 -4.18 27.79
N GLY A 450 13.88 -5.47 27.96
CA GLY A 450 12.77 -5.96 28.78
C GLY A 450 11.69 -6.71 27.99
N GLU A 451 10.53 -6.93 28.61
CA GLU A 451 9.40 -7.60 27.96
C GLU A 451 8.75 -6.67 26.93
N ILE A 452 8.50 -7.19 25.73
CA ILE A 452 7.79 -6.49 24.66
C ILE A 452 6.67 -7.36 24.11
N MET A 453 5.62 -6.73 23.61
CA MET A 453 4.57 -7.38 22.83
C MET A 453 4.69 -6.96 21.37
N VAL A 454 4.60 -7.93 20.46
CA VAL A 454 4.75 -7.75 19.02
C VAL A 454 3.61 -8.43 18.29
N THR A 455 3.14 -7.82 17.20
CA THR A 455 2.21 -8.44 16.26
C THR A 455 2.40 -7.88 14.84
N LYS A 456 1.85 -8.59 13.85
CA LYS A 456 1.76 -8.13 12.46
C LYS A 456 0.30 -7.90 12.09
N PHE A 457 0.01 -6.80 11.42
CA PHE A 457 -1.33 -6.54 10.89
C PHE A 457 -1.49 -7.09 9.46
N PRO A 458 -2.66 -7.63 9.11
CA PRO A 458 -3.78 -7.97 9.98
C PRO A 458 -3.48 -9.18 10.89
N CYS A 459 -4.01 -9.16 12.11
CA CYS A 459 -3.92 -10.26 13.08
C CYS A 459 -5.34 -10.82 13.34
N THR A 460 -5.52 -12.13 13.21
CA THR A 460 -6.84 -12.78 13.32
C THR A 460 -6.86 -13.89 14.36
N SER A 461 -5.72 -14.51 14.65
CA SER A 461 -5.59 -15.50 15.72
C SER A 461 -5.09 -14.84 17.02
N ILE A 462 -5.49 -15.39 18.16
CA ILE A 462 -4.90 -15.01 19.46
C ILE A 462 -3.37 -15.19 19.44
N GLY A 463 -2.89 -16.26 18.78
CA GLY A 463 -1.46 -16.56 18.68
C GLY A 463 -0.64 -15.59 17.81
N ASP A 464 -1.29 -14.68 17.08
CA ASP A 464 -0.63 -13.66 16.23
C ASP A 464 -0.08 -12.48 17.05
N VAL A 465 -0.50 -12.33 18.31
CA VAL A 465 0.01 -11.32 19.24
C VAL A 465 0.86 -12.03 20.28
N ARG A 466 2.15 -11.69 20.33
CA ARG A 466 3.16 -12.50 21.04
C ARG A 466 4.06 -11.61 21.88
N LYS A 467 4.54 -12.13 23.00
CA LYS A 467 5.53 -11.51 23.88
C LYS A 467 6.91 -12.07 23.62
N PHE A 468 7.90 -11.19 23.67
CA PHE A 468 9.32 -11.49 23.47
C PHE A 468 10.16 -10.69 24.47
N LYS A 469 11.45 -11.01 24.54
CA LYS A 469 12.42 -10.25 25.32
C LYS A 469 13.26 -9.36 24.41
N ALA A 470 13.12 -8.04 24.55
CA ALA A 470 14.06 -7.09 23.96
C ALA A 470 15.40 -7.14 24.70
N VAL A 471 16.50 -7.26 23.96
CA VAL A 471 17.86 -7.36 24.51
C VAL A 471 18.82 -6.43 23.79
N ASN A 472 19.77 -5.86 24.53
CA ASN A 472 20.81 -5.00 23.98
C ASN A 472 21.96 -5.83 23.41
N VAL A 473 22.09 -5.82 22.09
CA VAL A 473 23.15 -6.53 21.35
C VAL A 473 24.08 -5.53 20.69
N LYS A 474 25.35 -5.51 21.12
CA LYS A 474 26.35 -4.56 20.61
C LYS A 474 26.54 -4.64 19.10
N LEU A 475 26.51 -5.85 18.53
CA LEU A 475 26.71 -6.07 17.10
C LEU A 475 25.55 -5.54 16.22
N LEU A 476 24.37 -5.31 16.80
CA LEU A 476 23.17 -4.87 16.08
C LEU A 476 22.88 -3.37 16.21
N LYS A 477 23.71 -2.61 16.95
CA LYS A 477 23.50 -1.16 17.22
C LYS A 477 23.45 -0.26 15.98
N HIS A 478 23.97 -0.74 14.84
CA HIS A 478 23.91 -0.03 13.57
C HIS A 478 22.51 -0.07 12.93
N ILE A 479 21.65 -0.99 13.36
CA ILE A 479 20.26 -1.11 12.90
C ILE A 479 19.36 -0.26 13.81
N LYS A 480 18.64 0.70 13.23
CA LYS A 480 17.64 1.52 13.92
C LYS A 480 16.31 1.51 13.17
N ASP A 481 15.23 1.70 13.92
CA ASP A 481 13.85 1.75 13.43
C ASP A 481 13.44 0.52 12.59
N CYS A 482 14.06 -0.62 12.89
CA CYS A 482 13.74 -1.96 12.42
C CYS A 482 13.67 -2.91 13.61
N LEU A 483 12.72 -3.84 13.61
CA LEU A 483 12.67 -4.94 14.57
C LEU A 483 13.53 -6.10 14.06
N VAL A 484 14.59 -6.42 14.79
CA VAL A 484 15.51 -7.48 14.41
C VAL A 484 15.07 -8.80 15.05
N PHE A 485 14.74 -9.77 14.20
CA PHE A 485 14.35 -11.13 14.56
C PHE A 485 15.57 -12.04 14.71
N PRO A 486 15.50 -13.08 15.56
CA PRO A 486 16.57 -14.06 15.68
C PRO A 486 16.62 -14.96 14.45
N ALA A 487 17.83 -15.29 13.99
CA ALA A 487 18.08 -16.27 12.94
C ALA A 487 18.21 -17.71 13.47
N LYS A 488 17.60 -18.00 14.63
CA LYS A 488 17.67 -19.28 15.34
C LYS A 488 16.30 -19.66 15.87
N GLY A 489 16.05 -20.97 15.96
CA GLY A 489 14.85 -21.54 16.57
C GLY A 489 14.26 -22.65 15.70
N ASN A 490 13.10 -23.14 16.11
CA ASN A 490 12.38 -24.20 15.38
C ASN A 490 11.39 -23.63 14.34
N ARG A 491 11.02 -22.36 14.48
CA ARG A 491 10.09 -21.63 13.60
C ARG A 491 10.43 -20.14 13.67
N PRO A 492 10.53 -19.42 12.54
CA PRO A 492 10.72 -17.97 12.54
C PRO A 492 9.57 -17.27 13.25
N HIS A 493 9.88 -16.34 14.17
CA HIS A 493 8.86 -15.58 14.90
C HIS A 493 8.00 -14.70 13.97
N THR A 494 8.52 -14.34 12.79
CA THR A 494 7.75 -13.70 11.71
C THR A 494 6.59 -14.60 11.27
N ASN A 495 6.88 -15.87 10.98
CA ASN A 495 5.90 -16.86 10.58
C ASN A 495 4.91 -17.23 11.69
N GLU A 496 5.31 -17.11 12.96
CA GLU A 496 4.41 -17.29 14.10
C GLU A 496 3.32 -16.20 14.20
N MET A 497 3.53 -15.04 13.58
CA MET A 497 2.59 -13.93 13.58
C MET A 497 1.94 -13.78 12.20
N ALA A 498 0.73 -14.33 12.02
CA ALA A 498 -0.02 -14.23 10.77
C ALA A 498 0.72 -14.73 9.50
N GLY A 499 1.66 -15.69 9.65
CA GLY A 499 2.39 -16.29 8.53
C GLY A 499 3.29 -15.30 7.79
N SER A 500 3.74 -14.25 8.47
CA SER A 500 4.50 -13.14 7.91
C SER A 500 5.90 -13.53 7.43
N ASP A 501 6.47 -12.72 6.53
CA ASP A 501 7.85 -12.83 6.03
C ASP A 501 8.66 -11.54 6.30
N LEU A 502 9.80 -11.37 5.62
CA LEU A 502 10.68 -10.20 5.71
C LEU A 502 10.82 -9.47 4.36
N ASP A 503 9.83 -9.56 3.46
CA ASP A 503 9.88 -8.94 2.13
C ASP A 503 9.43 -7.45 2.11
N GLY A 504 9.17 -6.91 3.30
CA GLY A 504 8.71 -5.55 3.56
C GLY A 504 7.60 -5.44 4.60
N ASP A 505 7.30 -6.55 5.29
CA ASP A 505 6.32 -6.58 6.38
C ASP A 505 6.74 -5.70 7.57
N GLU A 506 5.73 -5.05 8.16
CA GLU A 506 5.87 -4.21 9.35
C GLU A 506 5.25 -4.87 10.58
N TYR A 507 5.89 -4.65 11.72
CA TYR A 507 5.50 -5.21 13.01
C TYR A 507 5.20 -4.08 13.99
N ALA A 508 4.04 -4.22 14.65
CA ALA A 508 3.60 -3.37 15.74
C ALA A 508 4.26 -3.85 17.04
N ILE A 509 5.02 -2.96 17.68
CA ILE A 509 5.82 -3.23 18.89
C ILE A 509 5.24 -2.37 20.02
N PHE A 510 5.03 -2.98 21.18
CA PHE A 510 4.53 -2.33 22.38
C PHE A 510 5.43 -2.71 23.56
N TRP A 511 5.80 -1.74 24.37
CA TRP A 511 6.65 -1.92 25.55
C TRP A 511 6.21 -0.95 26.64
N ASP A 512 6.55 -1.19 27.91
CA ASP A 512 6.16 -0.33 29.04
C ASP A 512 4.68 0.13 28.97
N SER A 513 3.80 -0.80 28.63
CA SER A 513 2.41 -0.51 28.31
C SER A 513 1.48 -1.45 29.05
N GLU A 514 0.41 -0.89 29.63
CA GLU A 514 -0.71 -1.67 30.19
C GLU A 514 -1.41 -2.55 29.13
N LEU A 515 -1.03 -2.44 27.85
CA LEU A 515 -1.54 -3.27 26.76
C LEU A 515 -0.86 -4.64 26.64
N ILE A 516 0.27 -4.88 27.32
CA ILE A 516 0.92 -6.18 27.31
C ILE A 516 0.02 -7.18 28.02
N PHE A 517 -0.41 -8.23 27.31
CA PHE A 517 -1.38 -9.18 27.84
C PHE A 517 -0.78 -10.07 28.96
N PRO A 518 -1.59 -10.44 29.97
CA PRO A 518 -1.18 -11.35 31.03
C PRO A 518 -1.05 -12.79 30.54
N GLY A 519 -0.22 -13.58 31.24
CA GLY A 519 -0.01 -15.01 30.93
C GLY A 519 1.02 -15.27 29.84
N ASP A 520 1.01 -16.50 29.32
CA ASP A 520 1.97 -16.99 28.33
C ASP A 520 1.48 -16.80 26.89
N ASN A 521 2.41 -16.89 25.94
CA ASN A 521 2.08 -16.87 24.52
C ASN A 521 1.16 -18.03 24.13
N HIS A 522 0.10 -17.72 23.40
CA HIS A 522 -0.72 -18.73 22.75
C HIS A 522 0.03 -19.40 21.58
N LYS A 523 -0.35 -20.65 21.28
CA LYS A 523 0.22 -21.39 20.14
C LYS A 523 -0.09 -20.62 18.84
N PRO A 524 0.90 -20.38 17.96
CA PRO A 524 0.66 -19.75 16.67
C PRO A 524 -0.18 -20.67 15.78
N LEU A 525 -0.95 -20.08 14.88
CA LEU A 525 -1.70 -20.83 13.88
C LEU A 525 -0.74 -21.41 12.83
N ASP A 526 -1.03 -22.62 12.36
CA ASP A 526 -0.32 -23.22 11.25
C ASP A 526 -1.02 -22.83 9.95
N PHE A 527 -0.32 -22.04 9.13
CA PHE A 527 -0.82 -21.60 7.82
C PHE A 527 -0.37 -22.61 6.77
N GLU A 528 -1.33 -23.15 6.01
CA GLU A 528 -1.03 -24.09 4.94
C GLU A 528 -0.50 -23.34 3.70
N ASN A 529 0.61 -23.84 3.15
CA ASN A 529 1.10 -23.35 1.87
C ASN A 529 0.28 -23.97 0.74
N HIS A 530 -0.62 -23.17 0.15
CA HIS A 530 -1.42 -23.61 -0.99
C HIS A 530 -0.63 -23.50 -2.30
N GLN A 531 -0.53 -24.63 -3.00
CA GLN A 531 0.02 -24.64 -4.35
C GLN A 531 -1.01 -24.05 -5.33
N PRO A 532 -0.62 -23.05 -6.15
CA PRO A 532 -1.50 -22.49 -7.16
C PRO A 532 -2.00 -23.56 -8.13
N PRO A 533 -3.24 -23.45 -8.62
CA PRO A 533 -3.71 -24.26 -9.73
C PRO A 533 -2.75 -24.12 -10.92
N SER A 534 -2.40 -25.26 -11.51
CA SER A 534 -1.50 -25.35 -12.66
C SER A 534 -2.26 -25.90 -13.86
N ALA A 535 -2.18 -25.20 -14.98
CA ALA A 535 -2.73 -25.63 -16.25
C ALA A 535 -1.87 -26.73 -16.90
N SER A 536 -2.51 -27.60 -17.67
CA SER A 536 -1.81 -28.61 -18.48
C SER A 536 -1.11 -28.03 -19.72
N TYR A 537 -1.33 -26.75 -20.01
CA TYR A 537 -0.85 -26.03 -21.18
C TYR A 537 -0.18 -24.70 -20.78
N ASN A 538 0.54 -24.08 -21.72
CA ASN A 538 1.07 -22.74 -21.53
C ASN A 538 -0.05 -21.72 -21.66
N ILE A 539 -0.24 -20.92 -20.61
CA ILE A 539 -1.29 -19.91 -20.53
C ILE A 539 -1.14 -18.86 -21.63
N ILE A 540 -2.26 -18.33 -22.07
CA ILE A 540 -2.36 -17.22 -23.03
C ILE A 540 -3.06 -16.02 -22.38
N THR A 541 -3.12 -14.89 -23.08
CA THR A 541 -3.72 -13.63 -22.57
C THR A 541 -5.16 -13.83 -22.09
N SER A 542 -5.95 -14.71 -22.72
CA SER A 542 -7.32 -15.00 -22.26
C SER A 542 -7.38 -15.62 -20.88
N ASP A 543 -6.39 -16.44 -20.49
CA ASP A 543 -6.34 -17.05 -19.16
C ASP A 543 -6.00 -16.01 -18.09
N LEU A 544 -5.15 -15.02 -18.42
CA LEU A 544 -4.83 -13.90 -17.54
C LEU A 544 -6.04 -12.99 -17.33
N ILE A 545 -6.78 -12.67 -18.40
CA ILE A 545 -8.02 -11.88 -18.33
C ILE A 545 -9.07 -12.62 -17.50
N LYS A 546 -9.25 -13.92 -17.75
CA LYS A 546 -10.20 -14.75 -16.99
C LYS A 546 -9.86 -14.76 -15.50
N PHE A 547 -8.59 -14.99 -15.16
CA PHE A 547 -8.12 -14.94 -13.77
C PHE A 547 -8.35 -13.56 -13.14
N TYR A 548 -8.05 -12.48 -13.85
CA TYR A 548 -8.28 -11.13 -13.36
C TYR A 548 -9.76 -10.87 -13.05
N LEU A 549 -10.68 -11.27 -13.94
CA LEU A 549 -12.12 -11.12 -13.72
C LEU A 549 -12.65 -12.03 -12.61
N GLU A 550 -12.14 -13.26 -12.48
CA GLU A 550 -12.39 -14.14 -11.33
C GLU A 550 -11.97 -13.46 -10.03
N PHE A 551 -10.76 -12.89 -9.99
CA PHE A 551 -10.28 -12.15 -8.83
C PHE A 551 -11.23 -10.99 -8.45
N LEU A 552 -11.59 -10.12 -9.40
CA LEU A 552 -12.46 -8.96 -9.11
C LEU A 552 -13.84 -9.37 -8.59
N THR A 553 -14.42 -10.42 -9.16
CA THR A 553 -15.79 -10.84 -8.81
C THR A 553 -15.86 -11.67 -7.55
N GLU A 554 -14.81 -12.42 -7.22
CA GLU A 554 -14.81 -13.39 -6.13
C GLU A 554 -14.09 -12.90 -4.86
N LEU A 555 -13.24 -11.87 -4.94
CA LEU A 555 -12.52 -11.32 -3.78
C LEU A 555 -13.47 -11.06 -2.62
N ASN A 556 -13.25 -11.74 -1.49
CA ASN A 556 -14.16 -11.71 -0.33
C ASN A 556 -13.45 -11.47 1.01
N ILE A 557 -12.17 -11.07 0.99
CA ILE A 557 -11.34 -10.87 2.19
C ILE A 557 -12.02 -9.98 3.25
N GLY A 558 -12.72 -8.91 2.81
CA GLY A 558 -13.46 -8.02 3.71
C GLY A 558 -14.66 -8.69 4.36
N ARG A 559 -15.38 -9.57 3.64
CA ARG A 559 -16.48 -10.37 4.21
C ARG A 559 -15.94 -11.36 5.22
N VAL A 560 -14.87 -12.08 4.91
CA VAL A 560 -14.23 -13.04 5.82
C VAL A 560 -13.78 -12.33 7.11
N ALA A 561 -13.12 -11.17 7.01
CA ALA A 561 -12.72 -10.37 8.18
C ALA A 561 -13.91 -9.94 9.05
N ASN A 562 -14.99 -9.45 8.43
CA ASN A 562 -16.17 -9.00 9.17
C ASN A 562 -16.91 -10.17 9.83
N CYS A 563 -17.04 -11.31 9.14
CA CYS A 563 -17.58 -12.53 9.73
C CYS A 563 -16.73 -12.99 10.91
N HIS A 564 -15.40 -13.01 10.76
CA HIS A 564 -14.49 -13.38 11.84
C HIS A 564 -14.67 -12.49 13.07
N LEU A 565 -14.72 -11.16 12.90
CA LEU A 565 -14.97 -10.23 14.01
C LEU A 565 -16.34 -10.47 14.66
N MET A 566 -17.40 -10.65 13.86
CA MET A 566 -18.73 -10.93 14.36
C MET A 566 -18.76 -12.23 15.19
N PHE A 567 -18.21 -13.33 14.67
CA PHE A 567 -18.16 -14.60 15.40
C PHE A 567 -17.33 -14.48 16.68
N ALA A 568 -16.19 -13.80 16.61
CA ALA A 568 -15.33 -13.59 17.77
C ALA A 568 -16.01 -12.77 18.88
N ASP A 569 -16.89 -11.84 18.51
CA ASP A 569 -17.63 -11.00 19.46
C ASP A 569 -18.85 -11.73 20.07
N PHE A 570 -19.58 -12.52 19.28
CA PHE A 570 -20.83 -13.18 19.71
C PHE A 570 -20.63 -14.58 20.31
N HIS A 571 -19.63 -15.33 19.86
CA HIS A 571 -19.47 -16.72 20.27
C HIS A 571 -18.94 -16.79 21.72
N PRO A 572 -19.49 -17.66 22.60
CA PRO A 572 -19.05 -17.73 24.01
C PRO A 572 -17.57 -18.06 24.20
N LYS A 573 -16.98 -18.80 23.26
CA LYS A 573 -15.52 -19.09 23.23
C LYS A 573 -14.69 -18.03 22.49
N GLY A 574 -15.33 -17.00 21.95
CA GLY A 574 -14.71 -15.97 21.13
C GLY A 574 -13.77 -16.51 20.05
N LEU A 575 -12.55 -16.01 20.02
CA LEU A 575 -11.49 -16.39 19.08
C LEU A 575 -11.00 -17.83 19.24
N GLN A 576 -11.27 -18.48 20.39
CA GLN A 576 -10.96 -19.91 20.60
C GLN A 576 -12.03 -20.84 20.03
N SER A 577 -13.10 -20.29 19.45
CA SER A 577 -14.11 -21.07 18.72
C SER A 577 -13.51 -21.73 17.49
N LYS A 578 -14.08 -22.88 17.10
CA LYS A 578 -13.66 -23.59 15.89
C LYS A 578 -13.90 -22.70 14.65
N GLU A 579 -15.03 -22.00 14.66
CA GLU A 579 -15.48 -21.09 13.62
C GLU A 579 -14.49 -19.95 13.40
N CYS A 580 -14.00 -19.30 14.47
CA CYS A 580 -12.99 -18.24 14.34
C CYS A 580 -11.64 -18.79 13.84
N ILE A 581 -11.21 -19.95 14.32
CA ILE A 581 -9.95 -20.58 13.87
C ILE A 581 -10.02 -20.91 12.37
N GLU A 582 -11.13 -21.48 11.90
CA GLU A 582 -11.31 -21.76 10.47
C GLU A 582 -11.42 -20.46 9.65
N LEU A 583 -12.17 -19.46 10.13
CA LEU A 583 -12.24 -18.15 9.46
C LEU A 583 -10.88 -17.44 9.40
N ALA A 584 -10.00 -17.61 10.39
CA ALA A 584 -8.65 -17.08 10.36
C ALA A 584 -7.79 -17.75 9.26
N LYS A 585 -7.93 -19.07 9.07
CA LYS A 585 -7.28 -19.79 7.95
C LYS A 585 -7.83 -19.33 6.59
N GLU A 586 -9.15 -19.23 6.47
CA GLU A 586 -9.81 -18.74 5.26
C GLU A 586 -9.41 -17.29 4.94
N TYR A 587 -9.25 -16.45 5.97
CA TYR A 587 -8.75 -15.08 5.80
C TYR A 587 -7.35 -15.06 5.17
N SER A 588 -6.44 -15.91 5.67
CA SER A 588 -5.09 -16.06 5.10
C SER A 588 -5.14 -16.52 3.64
N LYS A 589 -6.03 -17.45 3.29
CA LYS A 589 -6.24 -17.90 1.90
C LYS A 589 -6.67 -16.74 1.01
N SER A 590 -7.69 -15.97 1.43
CA SER A 590 -8.19 -14.81 0.67
C SER A 590 -7.16 -13.68 0.53
N LEU A 591 -6.29 -13.49 1.54
CA LEU A 591 -5.24 -12.46 1.51
C LEU A 591 -4.24 -12.67 0.37
N ASP A 592 -3.93 -13.91 0.05
CA ASP A 592 -3.01 -14.29 -1.03
C ASP A 592 -3.70 -14.71 -2.33
N PHE A 593 -5.01 -14.46 -2.47
CA PHE A 593 -5.78 -14.85 -3.65
C PHE A 593 -5.15 -14.32 -4.95
N GLN A 594 -4.74 -13.05 -5.00
CA GLN A 594 -4.07 -12.48 -6.19
C GLN A 594 -2.73 -13.14 -6.55
N LYS A 595 -2.07 -13.82 -5.60
CA LYS A 595 -0.77 -14.49 -5.82
C LYS A 595 -0.91 -15.99 -6.08
N ASN A 596 -1.91 -16.62 -5.49
CA ASN A 596 -2.07 -18.07 -5.47
C ASN A 596 -3.25 -18.56 -6.31
N GLY A 597 -4.21 -17.69 -6.64
CA GLY A 597 -5.39 -18.04 -7.43
C GLY A 597 -6.40 -18.92 -6.70
N ILE A 598 -6.27 -19.02 -5.37
CA ILE A 598 -7.18 -19.75 -4.50
C ILE A 598 -7.80 -18.74 -3.54
N ASN A 599 -9.12 -18.75 -3.43
CA ASN A 599 -9.86 -17.88 -2.53
C ASN A 599 -10.70 -18.73 -1.56
N ALA A 600 -10.97 -18.18 -0.39
CA ALA A 600 -11.89 -18.79 0.56
C ALA A 600 -13.30 -18.86 -0.02
N LYS A 601 -14.02 -19.93 0.31
CA LYS A 601 -15.47 -20.04 0.06
C LYS A 601 -16.17 -20.04 1.40
N LEU A 602 -16.95 -18.99 1.65
CA LEU A 602 -17.85 -18.97 2.81
C LEU A 602 -19.09 -19.78 2.44
N GLU A 603 -19.42 -20.79 3.23
CA GLU A 603 -20.71 -21.47 3.15
C GLU A 603 -21.82 -20.43 3.43
N GLN A 604 -22.87 -20.45 2.60
CA GLN A 604 -23.98 -19.50 2.68
C GLN A 604 -24.95 -19.84 3.80
#